data_AF-A0A4R7T8K4-F1
#
_entry.id   AF-A0A4R7T8K4-F1
#
_cell.length_a   1.000
_cell.length_b   1.000
_cell.length_c   1.000
_cell.angle_alpha   90.00
_cell.angle_beta   90.00
_cell.angle_gamma   90.00
#
_symmetry.space_group_name_H-M   'P 1'
#
loop_
_entity.id
_entity.type
_entity.pdbx_description
1 polymer ?
#
loop_
_entity_poly.entity_id
_entity_poly.type
_entity_poly.pdbx_seq_one_letter_code
_entity_poly.pdbx_strand_id
1 'polypeptide(L)' 'MNDLGTEIHLHARVFRTGHDWYADLDDWNDPQPDDPYWYGYYTTQRAAIDAACARLAAYHLSQAHRISHQLLTPATTSA' A
#
# COMPACT_ATOMS: atom_id res chain seq x y z
N MET A 1 -1.46 21.99 -12.77
CA MET A 1 -1.82 20.61 -12.38
C MET A 1 -0.83 20.19 -11.33
N ASN A 2 -1.27 20.02 -10.09
CA ASN A 2 -0.40 19.65 -8.97
C ASN A 2 -0.06 18.16 -9.06
N ASP A 3 0.85 17.81 -9.96
CA ASP A 3 1.57 16.54 -9.90
C ASP A 3 2.64 16.66 -8.81
N LEU A 4 2.25 16.41 -7.56
CA LEU A 4 3.23 16.24 -6.47
C LEU A 4 3.95 14.89 -6.56
N GLY A 5 3.64 14.03 -7.54
CA GLY A 5 4.26 12.71 -7.69
C GLY A 5 4.04 11.78 -6.48
N THR A 6 3.11 12.11 -5.59
CA THR A 6 2.85 11.42 -4.32
C THR A 6 1.76 10.36 -4.41
N GLU A 7 1.15 10.18 -5.58
CA GLU A 7 0.08 9.19 -5.78
C GLU A 7 0.70 7.81 -6.02
N ILE A 8 1.08 7.15 -4.93
CA ILE A 8 1.47 5.74 -4.98
C ILE A 8 0.17 4.95 -5.16
N HIS A 9 -0.11 4.57 -6.41
CA HIS A 9 -1.21 3.68 -6.76
C HIS A 9 -0.85 2.25 -6.38
N LEU A 10 -1.10 1.89 -5.11
CA LEU A 10 -1.01 0.50 -4.69
C LEU A 10 -2.22 -0.27 -5.20
N HIS A 11 -1.95 -1.37 -5.89
CA HIS A 11 -2.95 -2.33 -6.36
C HIS A 11 -2.91 -3.57 -5.47
N ALA A 12 -4.08 -4.01 -5.03
CA ALA A 12 -4.25 -5.28 -4.34
C ALA A 12 -4.62 -6.37 -5.35
N ARG A 13 -3.90 -7.49 -5.35
CA ARG A 13 -4.31 -8.70 -6.07
C ARG A 13 -4.63 -9.78 -5.05
N VAL A 14 -5.79 -10.42 -5.25
CA VAL A 14 -6.20 -11.58 -4.45
C VAL A 14 -6.49 -12.72 -5.41
N PHE A 15 -5.73 -13.80 -5.31
CA PHE A 15 -5.87 -14.96 -6.17
C PHE A 15 -5.68 -16.26 -5.38
N ARG A 16 -6.11 -17.37 -5.96
CA ARG A 16 -6.06 -18.69 -5.31
C ARG A 16 -4.97 -19.54 -5.94
N THR A 17 -4.13 -20.15 -5.11
CA THR A 17 -3.14 -21.16 -5.55
C THR A 17 -3.33 -22.43 -4.72
N GLY A 18 -3.65 -23.54 -5.39
CA GLY A 18 -4.00 -24.79 -4.71
C GLY A 18 -5.19 -24.63 -3.73
N HIS A 19 -4.95 -24.86 -2.45
CA HIS A 19 -5.97 -24.74 -1.40
C HIS A 19 -5.96 -23.40 -0.68
N ASP A 20 -4.95 -22.57 -0.92
CA ASP A 20 -4.73 -21.31 -0.20
C ASP A 20 -5.10 -20.11 -1.07
N TRP A 21 -5.44 -19.02 -0.38
CA TRP A 21 -5.66 -17.70 -0.94
C TRP A 21 -4.43 -16.84 -0.69
N TYR A 22 -3.95 -16.21 -1.75
CA TYR A 22 -2.85 -15.27 -1.70
C TYR A 22 -3.38 -13.86 -1.85
N ALA A 23 -2.80 -12.93 -1.09
CA ALA A 23 -2.99 -11.51 -1.31
C ALA A 23 -1.62 -10.84 -1.40
N ASP A 24 -1.43 -9.98 -2.39
CA ASP A 24 -0.31 -9.05 -2.44
C ASP A 24 -0.80 -7.61 -2.64
N LEU A 25 0.08 -6.68 -2.29
CA LEU A 25 0.01 -5.28 -2.66
C LEU A 25 1.25 -4.92 -3.44
N ASP A 26 1.05 -4.26 -4.58
CA ASP A 26 2.14 -3.84 -5.45
C ASP A 26 1.86 -2.48 -6.08
N ASP A 27 2.88 -1.84 -6.64
CA ASP A 27 2.63 -0.67 -7.49
C ASP A 27 2.17 -1.09 -8.91
N TRP A 28 1.73 -0.13 -9.71
CA TRP A 28 1.26 -0.44 -11.06
C TRP A 28 2.40 -0.83 -12.03
N ASN A 29 3.65 -0.47 -11.71
CA ASN A 29 4.82 -0.70 -12.56
C ASN A 29 5.30 -2.16 -12.50
N ASP A 30 4.95 -2.90 -11.44
CA ASP A 30 5.21 -4.33 -11.35
C ASP A 30 3.90 -5.17 -11.38
N PRO A 31 3.42 -5.52 -12.59
CA PRO A 31 2.25 -6.38 -12.73
C PRO A 31 2.54 -7.84 -12.36
N GLN A 32 3.80 -8.23 -12.16
CA GLN A 32 4.18 -9.59 -11.78
C GLN A 32 4.29 -9.69 -10.24
N PRO A 33 4.00 -10.87 -9.65
CA PRO A 33 3.99 -11.04 -8.20
C PRO A 33 5.37 -11.42 -7.63
N ASP A 34 6.48 -11.04 -8.26
CA ASP A 34 7.82 -11.48 -7.87
C ASP A 34 8.51 -10.58 -6.83
N ASP A 35 8.17 -9.28 -6.75
CA ASP A 35 8.66 -8.39 -5.69
C ASP A 35 7.55 -7.52 -5.04
N PRO A 36 6.52 -8.14 -4.45
CA PRO A 36 5.42 -7.38 -3.87
C PRO A 36 5.87 -6.60 -2.63
N TYR A 37 5.46 -5.33 -2.53
CA TYR A 37 5.63 -4.50 -1.33
C TYR A 37 5.15 -5.20 -0.04
N TRP A 38 4.08 -5.98 -0.15
CA TRP A 38 3.58 -6.82 0.92
C TRP A 38 2.80 -8.00 0.36
N TYR A 39 2.86 -9.14 1.04
CA TYR A 39 2.06 -10.31 0.68
C TYR A 39 1.67 -11.17 1.90
N GLY A 40 0.71 -12.07 1.69
CA GLY A 40 0.31 -13.07 2.69
C GLY A 40 -0.51 -14.22 2.11
N TYR A 41 -0.61 -15.31 2.90
CA TYR A 41 -1.36 -16.52 2.59
C TYR A 41 -2.49 -16.74 3.61
N TYR A 42 -3.65 -17.18 3.14
CA TYR A 42 -4.87 -17.26 3.91
C TYR A 42 -5.68 -18.50 3.52
N THR A 43 -6.39 -19.06 4.50
CA THR A 43 -7.25 -20.24 4.26
C THR A 43 -8.56 -19.90 3.54
N THR A 44 -8.94 -18.61 3.50
CA THR A 44 -10.18 -18.15 2.85
C THR A 44 -9.98 -16.87 2.05
N GLN A 45 -10.78 -16.69 1.00
CA GLN A 45 -10.78 -15.48 0.18
C GLN A 45 -11.06 -14.24 1.02
N ARG A 46 -12.01 -14.35 1.96
CA ARG A 46 -12.40 -13.23 2.82
C ARG A 46 -11.23 -12.78 3.69
N ALA A 47 -10.52 -13.72 4.33
CA ALA A 47 -9.34 -13.38 5.13
C ALA A 47 -8.24 -12.70 4.28
N ALA A 48 -8.04 -13.14 3.04
CA ALA A 48 -7.10 -12.51 2.13
C ALA A 48 -7.50 -11.06 1.75
N ILE A 49 -8.77 -10.84 1.43
CA ILE A 49 -9.31 -9.51 1.13
C ILE A 49 -9.22 -8.60 2.37
N ASP A 50 -9.65 -9.08 3.54
CA ASP A 50 -9.64 -8.30 4.78
C ASP A 50 -8.22 -7.85 5.13
N ALA A 51 -7.24 -8.74 4.97
CA ALA A 51 -5.83 -8.41 5.21
C ALA A 51 -5.27 -7.40 4.21
N ALA A 52 -5.58 -7.54 2.91
CA ALA A 52 -5.18 -6.56 1.89
C ALA A 52 -5.77 -5.17 2.18
N CYS A 53 -7.07 -5.11 2.50
CA CYS A 53 -7.75 -3.87 2.89
C CYS A 53 -7.11 -3.24 4.15
N ALA A 54 -6.85 -4.03 5.19
CA ALA A 54 -6.22 -3.54 6.40
C ALA A 54 -4.82 -2.98 6.14
N ARG A 55 -4.05 -3.63 5.26
CA ARG A 55 -2.71 -3.19 4.90
C ARG A 55 -2.73 -1.88 4.10
N LEU A 56 -3.64 -1.74 3.13
CA LEU A 56 -3.85 -0.49 2.40
C LEU A 56 -4.26 0.66 3.32
N ALA A 57 -5.20 0.40 4.25
CA ALA A 57 -5.64 1.41 5.21
C ALA A 57 -4.49 1.89 6.11
N ALA A 58 -3.67 0.96 6.62
CA ALA A 58 -2.50 1.29 7.43
C ALA A 58 -1.46 2.11 6.63
N TYR A 59 -1.25 1.76 5.37
CA TYR A 59 -0.35 2.50 4.48
C TYR A 59 -0.83 3.93 4.27
N HIS A 60 -2.10 4.14 3.89
CA HIS A 60 -2.68 5.47 3.68
C HIS A 60 -2.68 6.31 4.96
N LEU A 61 -2.96 5.70 6.12
CA LEU A 61 -2.87 6.41 7.41
C LEU A 61 -1.45 6.91 7.69
N SER A 62 -0.44 6.06 7.45
CA SER A 62 0.97 6.45 7.62
C SER A 62 1.40 7.56 6.65
N GLN A 63 0.91 7.53 5.41
CA GLN A 63 1.19 8.54 4.40
C GLN A 63 0.55 9.87 4.79
N ALA A 64 -0.71 9.86 5.24
CA ALA A 64 -1.41 11.05 5.70
C ALA A 64 -0.70 11.69 6.91
N HIS A 65 -0.25 10.89 7.87
CA HIS A 65 0.54 11.38 9.00
C HIS A 65 1.85 12.02 8.56
N ARG A 66 2.60 11.39 7.64
CA ARG A 66 3.85 11.95 7.11
C ARG A 66 3.64 13.29 6.40
N ILE A 67 2.65 13.37 5.52
CA ILE A 67 2.30 14.61 4.82
C ILE A 67 1.90 15.69 5.81
N SER A 68 1.05 15.36 6.79
CA SER A 68 0.65 16.31 7.83
C SER A 68 1.85 16.86 8.61
N HIS A 69 2.78 15.99 9.02
CA HIS A 69 4.01 16.41 9.69
C HIS A 69 4.88 17.33 8.82
N GLN A 70 5.07 17.01 7.54
CA GLN A 70 5.87 17.82 6.61
C GLN A 70 5.27 19.21 6.39
N LEU A 71 3.94 19.32 6.29
CA LEU A 71 3.25 20.60 6.12
C LEU A 71 3.24 21.44 7.40
N LEU A 72 3.31 20.80 8.57
CA LEU A 72 3.33 21.47 9.88
C LEU A 72 4.73 21.85 10.35
N THR A 73 5.79 21.29 9.78
CA THR A 73 7.16 21.74 10.05
C THR A 73 7.44 23.06 9.35
N PRO A 74 7.67 24.18 10.07
CA PRO A 74 8.07 25.43 9.44
C PRO A 74 9.44 25.23 8.79
N ALA A 75 9.61 25.74 7.57
CA ALA A 75 10.92 25.92 6.96
C ALA A 75 11.77 26.69 7.96
N THR A 76 12.70 26.00 8.62
CA THR A 76 13.63 26.66 9.54
C THR A 76 14.60 27.41 8.64
N THR A 77 14.22 28.64 8.30
CA THR A 77 15.07 29.62 7.63
C THR A 77 16.30 29.81 8.50
N SER A 78 17.41 29.18 8.10
CA SER A 78 18.73 29.55 8.62
C SER A 78 19.22 30.72 7.78
N ALA A 79 19.37 31.85 8.46
CA ALA A 79 19.99 33.08 7.97
C ALA A 79 21.52 32.94 7.91
#